data_AF-A0A925ZW53-F1
#
_entry.id   AF-A0A925ZW53-F1
#
_cell.length_a   1.000
_cell.length_b   1.000
_cell.length_c   1.000
_cell.angle_alpha   90.00
_cell.angle_beta   90.00
_cell.angle_gamma   90.00
#
_symmetry.space_group_name_H-M   'P 1'
#
loop_
_entity.id
_entity.type
_entity.pdbx_description
1 polymer ?
#
loop_
_entity_poly.entity_id
_entity_poly.type
_entity_poly.pdbx_seq_one_letter_code
_entity_poly.pdbx_strand_id
1 'polypeptide(L)'
;MPQHLSVRIDPNSGFCFGVIYAIQMAEDILDEQGYLYCLGDIVHNDEEVQRLEKRGLRIIGYEQFELLRNEAVLIRAHGEP
;
A
#
# COMPACT_ATOMS: atom_id res chain seq x y z
N MET A 1 -39.94 -16.16 -13.72
CA MET A 1 -38.92 -17.21 -13.50
C MET A 1 -37.70 -16.54 -12.89
N PRO A 2 -37.33 -16.81 -11.63
CA PRO A 2 -36.10 -16.26 -11.08
C PRO A 2 -34.93 -16.90 -11.80
N GLN A 3 -34.00 -16.08 -12.30
CA GLN A 3 -32.78 -16.58 -12.92
C GLN A 3 -31.93 -17.24 -11.82
N HIS A 4 -31.54 -18.49 -12.05
CA HIS A 4 -30.63 -19.19 -11.14
C HIS A 4 -29.21 -18.72 -11.41
N LEU A 5 -28.79 -17.68 -10.70
CA LEU A 5 -27.44 -17.10 -10.81
C LEU A 5 -26.44 -18.02 -10.10
N SER A 6 -25.48 -18.57 -10.84
CA SER A 6 -24.35 -19.32 -10.29
C SER A 6 -23.12 -18.42 -10.26
N VAL A 7 -22.66 -18.07 -9.07
CA VAL A 7 -21.40 -17.31 -8.86
C VAL A 7 -20.28 -18.31 -8.54
N ARG A 8 -19.13 -18.14 -9.18
CA ARG A 8 -17.89 -18.90 -8.89
C ARG A 8 -16.77 -17.91 -8.58
N ILE A 9 -16.05 -18.16 -7.51
CA ILE A 9 -14.88 -17.36 -7.09
C ILE A 9 -13.66 -18.27 -7.25
N ASP A 10 -12.60 -17.76 -7.88
CA ASP A 10 -11.33 -18.47 -7.99
C ASP A 10 -10.66 -18.51 -6.60
N PRO A 11 -10.22 -19.68 -6.09
CA PRO A 11 -9.51 -19.75 -4.81
C PRO A 11 -8.19 -18.97 -4.78
N ASN A 12 -7.61 -18.62 -5.94
CA ASN A 12 -6.41 -17.80 -6.06
C ASN A 12 -6.71 -16.30 -6.22
N SER A 13 -7.99 -15.89 -6.14
CA SER A 13 -8.35 -14.48 -6.17
C SER A 13 -8.03 -13.79 -4.84
N GLY A 14 -7.56 -12.54 -4.91
CA GLY A 14 -7.19 -11.74 -3.73
C GLY A 14 -5.79 -11.15 -3.85
N PHE A 15 -5.20 -10.80 -2.71
CA PHE A 15 -3.87 -10.20 -2.66
C PHE A 15 -2.77 -11.25 -2.86
N CYS A 16 -1.78 -10.91 -3.69
CA CYS A 16 -0.57 -11.69 -3.80
C CYS A 16 0.32 -11.48 -2.56
N PHE A 17 1.26 -12.39 -2.34
CA PHE A 17 2.21 -12.31 -1.24
C PHE A 17 2.96 -10.97 -1.19
N GLY A 18 3.35 -10.41 -2.35
CA GLY A 18 4.05 -9.12 -2.42
C GLY A 18 3.23 -7.95 -1.89
N VAL A 19 1.92 -7.93 -2.20
CA VAL A 19 0.99 -6.91 -1.68
C VAL A 19 0.84 -7.05 -0.17
N ILE A 20 0.62 -8.28 0.31
CA ILE A 20 0.48 -8.56 1.75
C ILE A 20 1.73 -8.12 2.51
N TYR A 21 2.91 -8.48 2.00
CA TYR A 21 4.18 -8.14 2.63
C TYR A 21 4.44 -6.63 2.65
N ALA A 22 4.15 -5.92 1.55
CA ALA A 22 4.30 -4.47 1.48
C ALA A 22 3.39 -3.76 2.49
N ILE A 23 2.12 -4.16 2.57
CA ILE A 23 1.17 -3.62 3.55
C ILE A 23 1.66 -3.89 4.97
N GLN A 24 2.00 -5.14 5.31
CA GLN A 24 2.47 -5.48 6.65
C GLN A 24 3.69 -4.65 7.07
N MET A 25 4.66 -4.48 6.19
CA MET A 25 5.85 -3.66 6.46
C MET A 25 5.49 -2.19 6.74
N ALA A 26 4.57 -1.62 5.96
CA ALA A 26 4.11 -0.26 6.20
C ALA A 26 3.39 -0.13 7.55
N GLU A 27 2.55 -1.11 7.89
CA GLU A 27 1.84 -1.14 9.17
C GLU A 27 2.79 -1.23 10.36
N ASP A 28 3.78 -2.12 10.31
CA ASP A 28 4.75 -2.30 11.39
C ASP A 28 5.52 -1.01 11.67
N ILE A 29 5.97 -0.31 10.62
CA ILE A 29 6.68 0.98 10.75
C ILE A 29 5.74 2.08 11.26
N LEU A 30 4.51 2.13 10.77
CA LEU A 30 3.51 3.09 11.23
C LEU A 30 3.18 2.89 12.72
N ASP A 31 3.12 1.64 13.19
CA ASP A 31 2.87 1.34 14.60
C ASP A 31 4.07 1.69 15.49
N GLU A 32 5.31 1.58 14.99
CA GLU A 32 6.52 1.93 15.73
C GLU A 32 6.81 3.45 15.73
N GLN A 33 6.68 4.11 14.58
CA GLN A 33 7.13 5.50 14.36
C GLN A 33 5.98 6.51 14.31
N GLY A 34 4.75 6.06 14.07
CA GLY A 34 3.55 6.90 13.91
C GLY A 34 3.42 7.59 12.55
N TYR A 35 4.43 7.50 11.69
CA TYR A 35 4.38 8.02 10.32
C TYR A 35 5.33 7.24 9.40
N LEU A 36 5.04 7.27 8.11
CA LEU A 36 5.88 6.66 7.07
C LEU A 36 5.72 7.43 5.77
N TYR A 37 6.83 7.77 5.10
CA TYR A 37 6.78 8.27 3.73
C TYR A 37 6.81 7.13 2.74
N CYS A 38 5.98 7.19 1.70
CA CYS A 38 5.98 6.24 0.59
C CYS A 38 6.22 7.01 -0.71
N LEU A 39 7.26 6.65 -1.45
CA LEU A 39 7.55 7.27 -2.74
C LEU A 39 6.60 6.71 -3.79
N GLY A 40 5.51 7.43 -4.07
CA GLY A 40 4.37 6.94 -4.84
C GLY A 40 3.50 5.92 -4.09
N ASP A 41 2.46 5.39 -4.75
CA ASP A 41 1.50 4.49 -4.11
C ASP A 41 2.11 3.13 -3.72
N ILE A 42 1.82 2.68 -2.50
CA ILE A 42 2.27 1.37 -2.00
C ILE A 42 1.65 0.20 -2.79
N VAL A 43 0.38 0.33 -3.17
CA VAL A 43 -0.38 -0.57 -4.04
C VAL A 43 -1.44 0.23 -4.80
N HIS A 44 -1.93 -0.29 -5.93
CA HIS A 44 -3.04 0.32 -6.67
C HIS A 44 -4.41 -0.12 -6.12
N ASN A 45 -4.62 0.12 -4.83
CA ASN A 45 -5.90 -0.07 -4.15
C ASN A 45 -6.18 1.16 -3.28
N ASP A 46 -7.10 2.00 -3.74
CA ASP A 46 -7.41 3.28 -3.11
C ASP A 46 -7.94 3.13 -1.68
N GLU A 47 -8.68 2.05 -1.39
CA GLU A 47 -9.23 1.81 -0.05
C GLU A 47 -8.10 1.49 0.95
N GLU A 48 -7.16 0.64 0.56
CA GLU A 48 -5.99 0.31 1.38
C GLU A 48 -5.06 1.51 1.55
N VAL A 49 -4.85 2.29 0.47
CA VAL A 49 -4.08 3.53 0.55
C VAL A 49 -4.71 4.50 1.56
N GLN A 50 -6.01 4.78 1.46
CA GLN A 50 -6.70 5.67 2.39
C GLN A 50 -6.66 5.16 3.84
N ARG A 51 -6.72 3.85 4.05
CA ARG A 51 -6.61 3.23 5.38
C ARG A 51 -5.23 3.50 5.99
N LEU A 52 -4.17 3.34 5.22
CA LEU A 52 -2.80 3.58 5.66
C LEU A 52 -2.51 5.08 5.83
N GLU A 53 -3.05 5.94 4.97
CA GLU A 53 -2.93 7.40 5.12
C GLU A 53 -3.54 7.89 6.44
N LYS A 54 -4.71 7.35 6.82
CA LYS A 54 -5.34 7.63 8.12
C LYS A 54 -4.48 7.17 9.31
N ARG A 55 -3.57 6.22 9.11
CA ARG A 55 -2.62 5.74 10.13
C ARG A 55 -1.31 6.53 10.14
N GLY A 56 -1.08 7.43 9.18
CA GLY A 56 0.14 8.25 9.10
C GLY A 56 1.01 8.00 7.89
N LEU A 57 0.56 7.17 6.92
CA LEU A 57 1.25 7.05 5.63
C LEU A 57 1.15 8.38 4.87
N ARG A 58 2.26 8.79 4.26
CA ARG A 58 2.37 10.01 3.46
C ARG A 58 2.92 9.65 2.11
N ILE A 59 2.05 9.65 1.09
CA ILE A 59 2.49 9.45 -0.28
C ILE A 59 3.17 10.71 -0.78
N ILE A 60 4.38 10.55 -1.31
CA ILE A 60 5.22 11.63 -1.79
C ILE A 60 5.72 11.36 -3.21
N GLY A 61 5.98 12.43 -3.95
CA GLY A 61 6.68 12.39 -5.24
C GLY A 61 8.18 12.67 -5.10
N TYR A 62 8.89 12.61 -6.23
CA TYR A 62 10.35 12.86 -6.31
C TYR A 62 10.75 14.24 -5.76
N GLU A 63 9.99 15.30 -6.07
CA GLU A 63 10.28 16.66 -5.60
C GLU A 63 10.28 16.74 -4.07
N GLN A 64 9.34 16.06 -3.41
CA GLN A 64 9.25 16.01 -1.95
C GLN A 64 10.36 15.12 -1.37
N PHE A 65 10.67 14.01 -2.04
CA PHE A 65 11.74 13.11 -1.65
C PHE A 65 13.11 13.80 -1.62
N GLU A 66 13.41 14.65 -2.61
CA GLU A 66 14.66 15.43 -2.67
C GLU A 66 14.87 16.34 -1.45
N LEU A 67 13.78 16.73 -0.77
CA LEU A 67 13.80 17.59 0.41
C LEU A 67 13.91 16.83 1.73
N LEU A 68 13.60 15.52 1.75
CA LEU A 68 13.62 14.71 2.99
C LEU A 68 15.05 14.44 3.46
N ARG A 69 15.27 14.50 4.78
CA ARG A 69 16.57 14.20 5.41
C ARG A 69 16.35 13.41 6.69
N ASN A 70 17.08 12.30 6.84
CA ASN A 70 17.01 11.41 8.01
C ASN A 70 15.60 10.83 8.29
N GLU A 71 14.83 10.55 7.25
CA GLU A 71 13.47 10.00 7.35
C GLU A 71 13.41 8.58 6.78
N ALA A 72 12.52 7.75 7.33
CA ALA A 72 12.19 6.46 6.76
C ALA A 72 11.29 6.64 5.52
N VAL A 73 11.73 6.07 4.39
CA VAL A 73 10.97 6.11 3.12
C VAL A 73 10.81 4.69 2.59
N LEU A 74 9.57 4.29 2.36
CA LEU A 74 9.21 3.07 1.68
C LEU A 74 9.21 3.29 0.17
N ILE A 75 9.92 2.43 -0.55
CA ILE A 75 9.99 2.42 -2.02
C ILE A 75 9.07 1.31 -2.53
N ARG A 76 8.28 1.61 -3.56
CA ARG A 76 7.26 0.71 -4.09
C ARG A 76 7.86 -0.59 -4.63
N ALA A 77 7.13 -1.68 -4.46
CA ALA A 77 7.57 -3.03 -4.82
C ALA A 77 7.78 -3.27 -6.33
N HIS A 78 7.23 -2.41 -7.20
CA HIS A 78 7.36 -2.56 -8.66
C HIS A 78 8.71 -2.08 -9.22
N GLY A 79 9.57 -1.50 -8.37
CA GLY A 79 10.83 -0.91 -8.78
C GLY A 79 10.63 0.41 -9.53
N GLU A 80 11.49 1.38 -9.24
CA GLU A 80 11.59 2.60 -10.04
C GLU A 80 12.64 2.36 -11.16
N PRO A 81 12.43 2.92 -12.37
CA PRO A 81 13.43 2.87 -13.45
C PRO A 81 14.73 3.60 -13.12
#